data_AF-A0A1Z5JYI0-F1
#
_entry.id   AF-A0A1Z5JYI0-F1
#
_cell.length_a   1.000
_cell.length_b   1.000
_cell.length_c   1.000
_cell.angle_alpha   90.00
_cell.angle_beta   90.00
_cell.angle_gamma   90.00
#
_symmetry.space_group_name_H-M   'P 1'
#
loop_
_entity.id
_entity.type
_entity.pdbx_description
1 polymer ?
#
loop_
_entity_poly.entity_id
_entity_poly.type
_entity_poly.pdbx_seq_one_letter_code
_entity_poly.pdbx_strand_id
1 'polypeptide(L)'
;MDVVIYSKKDDLERKRIGALQEDGTLAPVSAWSEEPVYGTSVEFVVDEEHRFPGLTEDDVIVHALIDPNSIAYGSRQVGGGKGPGNPHGEESELLYYVDKDKLIGVEYPINPNLEITW
;
A
#
# COMPACT_ATOMS: atom_id res chain seq x y z
N MET A 1 1.01 -11.47 1.44
CA MET A 1 0.99 -10.57 0.27
C MET A 1 2.37 -9.95 0.14
N ASP A 2 2.84 -9.88 -1.10
CA ASP A 2 4.18 -9.43 -1.43
C ASP A 2 4.16 -7.95 -1.81
N VAL A 3 5.14 -7.18 -1.35
CA VAL A 3 5.28 -5.75 -1.72
C VAL A 3 6.37 -5.63 -2.77
N VAL A 4 6.06 -4.97 -3.88
CA VAL A 4 6.93 -4.91 -5.04
C VAL A 4 7.17 -3.47 -5.49
N ILE A 5 8.31 -3.28 -6.15
CA ILE A 5 8.62 -2.08 -6.91
C ILE A 5 8.28 -2.32 -8.38
N TYR A 6 7.48 -1.44 -8.97
CA TYR A 6 7.01 -1.55 -10.34
C TYR A 6 7.10 -0.21 -11.08
N SER A 7 6.99 -0.24 -12.41
CA SER A 7 6.67 0.95 -13.22
C SER A 7 5.47 0.64 -14.09
N LYS A 8 4.71 1.65 -14.48
CA LYS A 8 3.67 1.46 -15.51
C LYS A 8 4.34 1.38 -16.88
N LYS A 9 3.80 0.59 -17.81
CA LYS A 9 4.41 0.45 -19.15
C LYS A 9 4.40 1.73 -19.97
N ASP A 10 3.47 2.63 -19.69
CA ASP A 10 3.39 3.97 -20.29
C ASP A 10 4.34 4.99 -19.63
N ASP A 11 4.95 4.64 -18.50
CA ASP A 11 5.86 5.50 -17.73
C ASP A 11 6.92 4.66 -16.99
N LEU A 12 7.94 4.24 -17.74
CA LEU A 12 9.02 3.36 -17.27
C LEU A 12 10.07 4.07 -16.40
N GLU A 13 10.13 5.40 -16.46
CA GLU A 13 11.10 6.18 -15.69
C GLU A 13 10.73 6.25 -14.20
N ARG A 14 9.44 6.21 -13.90
CA ARG A 14 8.92 6.33 -12.53
C ARG A 14 8.67 4.98 -11.89
N LYS A 15 9.50 4.68 -10.89
CA LYS A 15 9.32 3.52 -10.01
C LYS A 15 8.30 3.84 -8.94
N ARG A 16 7.45 2.87 -8.64
CA ARG A 16 6.34 2.95 -7.70
C ARG A 16 6.33 1.70 -6.83
N ILE A 17 5.63 1.77 -5.69
CA ILE A 17 5.43 0.64 -4.80
C ILE A 17 3.98 0.15 -4.85
N GLY A 18 3.79 -1.16 -4.76
CA GLY A 18 2.47 -1.78 -4.76
C GLY A 18 2.47 -3.12 -4.04
N ALA A 19 1.29 -3.61 -3.71
CA ALA A 19 1.10 -4.92 -3.07
C ALA A 19 0.48 -5.91 -4.07
N LEU A 20 1.15 -7.03 -4.29
CA LEU A 20 0.66 -8.14 -5.11
C LEU A 20 -0.47 -8.85 -4.35
N GLN A 21 -1.64 -8.90 -4.98
CA GLN A 21 -2.84 -9.52 -4.47
C GLN A 21 -2.86 -11.03 -4.78
N GLU A 22 -3.71 -11.78 -4.08
CA GLU A 22 -3.82 -13.24 -4.26
C GLU A 22 -4.32 -13.66 -5.64
N ASP A 23 -5.06 -12.78 -6.33
CA ASP A 23 -5.56 -12.99 -7.69
C ASP A 23 -4.52 -12.68 -8.77
N GLY A 24 -3.32 -12.28 -8.38
CA GLY A 24 -2.21 -11.92 -9.29
C GLY A 24 -2.24 -10.48 -9.77
N THR A 25 -3.24 -9.68 -9.39
CA THR A 25 -3.26 -8.25 -9.68
C THR A 25 -2.33 -7.48 -8.73
N LEU A 26 -1.88 -6.32 -9.18
CA LEU A 26 -1.06 -5.41 -8.41
C LEU A 26 -1.90 -4.20 -7.98
N ALA A 27 -2.01 -3.98 -6.67
CA ALA A 27 -2.67 -2.81 -6.13
C ALA A 27 -1.63 -1.74 -5.74
N PRO A 28 -1.73 -0.50 -6.25
CA PRO A 28 -0.92 0.60 -5.75
C PRO A 28 -1.11 0.79 -4.24
N VAL A 29 -0.04 1.18 -3.56
CA VAL A 29 -0.12 1.56 -2.14
C VAL A 29 0.14 3.05 -1.96
N SER A 30 -0.48 3.61 -0.92
CA SER A 30 -0.39 5.01 -0.55
C SER A 30 0.09 5.13 0.89
N ALA A 31 0.93 6.13 1.16
CA ALA A 31 1.30 6.50 2.52
C ALA A 31 0.42 7.68 2.96
N TRP A 32 0.14 7.80 4.26
CA TRP A 32 -0.57 8.99 4.76
C TRP A 32 0.40 10.14 5.09
N SER A 33 1.66 9.83 5.40
CA SER A 33 2.74 10.78 5.69
C SER A 33 4.10 10.26 5.24
N GLU A 34 5.02 11.16 4.93
CA GLU A 34 6.44 10.84 4.73
C GLU A 34 7.21 10.74 6.05
N GLU A 35 6.62 11.20 7.15
CA GLU A 35 7.21 11.06 8.48
C GLU A 35 7.24 9.57 8.87
N PRO A 36 8.38 9.07 9.38
CA PRO A 36 8.48 7.67 9.73
C PRO A 36 7.61 7.39 10.96
N VAL A 37 6.72 6.40 10.87
CA VAL A 37 5.81 6.04 11.95
C VAL A 37 6.52 5.20 13.02
N TYR A 38 7.45 4.34 12.59
CA TYR A 38 8.26 3.49 13.48
C TYR A 38 9.75 3.63 13.14
N GLY A 39 10.43 4.54 13.82
CA GLY A 39 11.88 4.74 13.69
C GLY A 39 12.29 5.22 12.28
N THR A 40 12.41 4.28 11.34
CA THR A 40 12.86 4.51 9.96
C THR A 40 11.90 4.00 8.89
N SER A 41 10.74 3.46 9.25
CA SER A 41 9.79 2.87 8.29
C SER A 41 8.65 3.82 7.94
N VAL A 42 8.21 3.78 6.68
CA VAL A 42 7.00 4.47 6.18
C VAL A 42 5.84 3.48 6.20
N GLU A 43 4.68 3.95 6.62
CA GLU A 43 3.45 3.17 6.64
C GLU A 43 2.68 3.35 5.33
N PHE A 44 2.21 2.24 4.78
CA PHE A 44 1.46 2.15 3.54
C PHE A 44 0.18 1.35 3.72
N VAL A 45 -0.83 1.71 2.94
CA VAL A 45 -2.08 0.96 2.79
C VAL A 45 -2.38 0.80 1.31
N VAL A 46 -3.10 -0.27 0.94
CA VAL A 46 -3.62 -0.39 -0.42
C VAL A 46 -4.59 0.75 -0.70
N ASP A 47 -4.40 1.44 -1.81
CA ASP A 47 -5.32 2.48 -2.23
C ASP A 47 -6.58 1.84 -2.81
N GLU A 48 -7.69 1.91 -2.07
CA GLU A 48 -8.96 1.31 -2.46
C GLU A 48 -9.54 1.89 -3.75
N GLU A 49 -9.27 3.17 -4.04
CA GLU A 49 -9.71 3.81 -5.30
C GLU A 49 -9.05 3.17 -6.52
N HIS A 50 -7.88 2.58 -6.34
CA HIS A 50 -7.09 1.95 -7.39
C HIS A 50 -7.03 0.43 -7.27
N ARG A 51 -7.74 -0.16 -6.31
CA ARG A 51 -7.71 -1.60 -6.01
C ARG A 51 -8.46 -2.43 -7.05
N PHE A 52 -9.54 -1.90 -7.63
CA PHE A 52 -10.38 -2.63 -8.58
C PHE A 52 -10.42 -1.94 -9.94
N PRO A 53 -10.15 -2.64 -11.07
CA PRO A 53 -9.87 -4.07 -11.19
C PRO A 53 -8.43 -4.49 -10.81
N GLY A 54 -7.61 -3.57 -10.32
CA GLY A 54 -6.18 -3.80 -10.06
C GLY A 54 -5.34 -3.71 -11.34
N LEU A 55 -4.03 -3.50 -11.20
CA LEU A 55 -3.11 -3.48 -12.34
C LEU A 55 -2.71 -4.91 -12.70
N THR A 56 -2.66 -5.21 -13.99
CA THR A 56 -2.28 -6.53 -14.50
C THR A 56 -0.86 -6.53 -15.07
N GLU A 57 -0.37 -7.69 -15.46
CA GLU A 57 0.91 -7.82 -16.18
C GLU A 57 0.95 -7.02 -17.49
N ASP A 58 -0.21 -6.69 -18.06
CA ASP A 58 -0.31 -5.86 -19.26
C ASP A 58 -0.04 -4.38 -18.97
N ASP A 59 -0.31 -3.92 -17.74
CA ASP A 59 -0.23 -2.51 -17.35
C ASP A 59 1.14 -2.12 -16.78
N VAL A 60 1.85 -3.07 -16.16
CA VAL A 60 3.05 -2.81 -15.36
C VAL A 60 4.24 -3.69 -15.69
N ILE A 61 5.42 -3.25 -15.27
CA ILE A 61 6.64 -4.06 -15.19
C ILE A 61 7.08 -4.08 -13.73
N VAL A 62 7.16 -5.28 -13.14
CA VAL A 62 7.70 -5.49 -11.80
C VAL A 62 9.22 -5.58 -11.87
N HIS A 63 9.91 -4.71 -11.12
CA HIS A 63 11.37 -4.62 -11.10
C HIS A 63 12.00 -5.42 -9.97
N ALA A 64 11.36 -5.41 -8.81
CA ALA A 64 11.90 -6.04 -7.61
C ALA A 64 10.79 -6.41 -6.63
N LEU A 65 11.00 -7.50 -5.90
CA LEU A 65 10.32 -7.82 -4.66
C LEU A 65 11.07 -7.15 -3.51
N ILE A 66 10.37 -6.45 -2.62
CA ILE A 66 10.99 -5.93 -1.40
C ILE A 66 11.24 -7.10 -0.45
N ASP A 67 12.44 -7.14 0.16
CA ASP A 67 12.81 -8.19 1.11
C ASP A 67 11.75 -8.29 2.23
N PRO A 68 11.12 -9.46 2.45
CA PRO A 68 10.15 -9.65 3.52
C PRO A 68 10.67 -9.31 4.91
N ASN A 69 11.99 -9.38 5.16
CA ASN A 69 12.58 -8.98 6.43
C ASN A 69 12.64 -7.45 6.62
N SER A 70 12.43 -6.67 5.56
CA SER A 70 12.35 -5.20 5.57
C SER A 70 10.91 -4.69 5.55
N ILE A 71 9.93 -5.59 5.74
CA ILE A 71 8.50 -5.26 5.79
C ILE A 71 7.93 -5.78 7.10
N ALA A 72 7.30 -4.90 7.87
CA ALA A 72 6.39 -5.31 8.93
C ALA A 72 4.93 -5.15 8.45
N TYR A 73 4.04 -5.97 8.98
CA TYR A 73 2.62 -5.96 8.64
C TYR A 73 1.81 -5.59 9.87
N GLY A 74 0.76 -4.82 9.65
CA GLY A 74 -0.24 -4.50 10.66
C GLY A 74 -1.63 -4.47 10.06
N SER A 75 -2.62 -4.25 10.90
CA SER A 75 -4.00 -4.04 10.45
C SER A 75 -4.63 -2.94 11.28
N ARG A 76 -5.44 -2.09 10.67
CA ARG A 76 -6.29 -1.15 11.40
C ARG A 76 -7.76 -1.46 11.14
N GLN A 77 -8.56 -1.30 12.17
CA GLN A 77 -10.00 -1.38 12.05
C GLN A 77 -10.51 -0.07 11.44
N VAL A 78 -11.08 -0.15 10.24
CA VAL A 78 -11.77 0.97 9.63
C VAL A 78 -13.14 1.00 10.27
N GLY A 79 -13.45 2.10 10.97
CA GLY A 79 -14.70 2.24 11.69
C GLY A 79 -15.88 2.24 10.72
N GLY A 80 -16.44 1.06 10.44
CA GLY A 80 -17.63 0.86 9.63
C GLY A 80 -18.87 1.42 10.32
N GLY A 81 -19.03 2.75 10.31
CA GLY A 81 -20.24 3.48 10.66
C GLY A 81 -20.72 3.30 12.11
N LYS A 82 -20.71 4.37 12.91
CA LYS A 82 -21.46 4.45 14.18
C LYS A 82 -22.97 4.56 13.95
N GLY A 83 -23.54 3.69 13.11
CA GLY A 83 -24.97 3.66 12.79
C GLY A 83 -25.63 2.41 13.38
N PRO A 84 -26.83 2.50 13.98
CA PRO A 84 -27.55 1.37 14.58
C PRO A 84 -28.01 0.28 13.58
N GLY A 85 -27.47 0.25 12.37
CA GLY A 85 -27.83 -0.66 11.27
C GLY A 85 -26.67 -1.47 10.70
N ASN A 86 -25.44 -1.39 11.24
CA ASN A 86 -24.32 -2.22 10.78
C ASN A 86 -23.82 -3.18 11.88
N PRO A 87 -24.50 -4.32 12.12
CA PRO A 87 -24.10 -5.30 13.14
C PRO A 87 -23.00 -6.28 12.69
N HIS A 88 -22.51 -6.18 11.44
CA HIS A 88 -21.51 -7.08 10.88
C HIS A 88 -20.50 -6.32 10.02
N GLY A 89 -19.23 -6.34 10.42
CA GLY A 89 -18.11 -6.01 9.55
C GLY A 89 -17.23 -4.94 10.13
N GLU A 90 -16.36 -5.33 11.06
CA GLU A 90 -15.12 -4.60 11.27
C GLU A 90 -14.31 -4.77 9.97
N GLU A 91 -14.45 -3.85 9.03
CA GLU A 91 -13.54 -3.79 7.90
C GLU A 91 -12.15 -3.51 8.47
N SER A 92 -11.16 -4.25 7.99
CA SER A 92 -9.78 -4.06 8.40
C SER A 92 -8.93 -3.80 7.18
N GLU A 93 -8.16 -2.73 7.23
CA GLU A 93 -7.17 -2.40 6.22
C GLU A 93 -5.84 -3.02 6.61
N LEU A 94 -5.19 -3.67 5.65
CA LEU A 94 -3.85 -4.22 5.81
C LEU A 94 -2.82 -3.08 5.64
N LEU A 95 -1.97 -2.94 6.64
CA LEU A 95 -0.89 -1.94 6.68
C LEU A 95 0.45 -2.62 6.41
N TYR A 96 1.29 -1.92 5.66
CA TYR A 96 2.66 -2.32 5.34
C TYR A 96 3.62 -1.26 5.84
N TYR A 97 4.58 -1.64 6.67
CA TYR A 97 5.63 -0.76 7.15
C TYR A 97 6.91 -1.14 6.41
N VAL A 98 7.40 -0.22 5.57
CA VAL A 98 8.56 -0.47 4.72
C VAL A 98 9.69 0.48 5.10
N ASP A 99 10.90 -0.04 5.28
CA ASP A 99 12.05 0.78 5.63
C ASP A 99 12.40 1.81 4.55
N LYS A 100 12.68 3.05 4.97
CA LYS A 100 12.95 4.18 4.06
C LYS A 100 14.12 3.94 3.11
N ASP A 101 15.12 3.15 3.52
CA ASP A 101 16.27 2.83 2.68
C ASP A 101 15.86 2.01 1.43
N LYS A 102 14.77 1.24 1.51
CA LYS A 102 14.20 0.49 0.37
C LYS A 102 13.39 1.36 -0.58
N LEU A 103 13.03 2.57 -0.16
CA LEU A 103 12.19 3.50 -0.91
C LEU A 103 12.99 4.55 -1.69
N ILE A 104 14.32 4.48 -1.69
CA ILE A 104 15.17 5.46 -2.40
C ILE A 104 14.89 5.40 -3.90
N GLY A 105 14.40 6.52 -4.45
CA GLY A 105 14.05 6.65 -5.87
C GLY A 105 12.74 5.96 -6.26
N VAL A 106 11.90 5.63 -5.27
CA VAL A 106 10.54 5.10 -5.47
C VAL A 106 9.55 6.21 -5.17
N GLU A 107 8.65 6.49 -6.10
CA GLU A 107 7.54 7.42 -5.91
C GLU A 107 6.33 6.70 -5.32
N TYR A 108 5.65 7.37 -4.41
CA TYR A 108 4.36 6.92 -3.88
C TYR A 108 3.51 8.12 -3.50
N PRO A 109 2.18 8.01 -3.66
CA PRO A 109 1.28 9.08 -3.28
C PRO A 109 1.23 9.23 -1.76
N ILE A 110 1.19 10.49 -1.31
CA ILE A 110 0.85 10.86 0.05
C ILE A 110 -0.61 11.25 0.08
N ASN A 111 -1.43 10.49 0.80
CA ASN A 111 -2.85 10.76 0.99
C ASN A 111 -3.15 10.97 2.48
N PRO A 112 -3.09 12.21 2.98
CA PRO A 112 -3.33 12.53 4.39
C PRO A 112 -4.73 12.14 4.88
N ASN A 113 -5.71 11.95 3.98
CA ASN A 113 -7.03 11.48 4.38
C ASN A 113 -7.02 10.01 4.86
N LEU A 114 -5.93 9.29 4.58
CA LEU A 114 -5.66 7.96 5.12
C LEU A 114 -4.91 8.03 6.46
N GLU A 115 -4.80 9.20 7.10
CA GLU A 115 -4.21 9.35 8.44
C GLU A 115 -4.89 8.42 9.45
N ILE A 116 -4.08 7.76 10.27
CA ILE A 116 -4.57 6.94 11.38
C ILE A 116 -4.72 7.81 12.62
N THR A 117 -5.96 8.01 13.06
CA THR A 117 -6.24 8.52 14.41
C THR A 117 -6.41 7.33 15.36
N TRP A 118 -5.45 7.13 16.26
CA TRP A 118 -5.47 6.11 17.32
C TRP A 118 -6.39 6.49 18.50
#